data_AF-A0A3S2VBJ5-F1
#
_entry.id   AF-A0A3S2VBJ5-F1
#
_cell.length_a   1.000
_cell.length_b   1.000
_cell.length_c   1.000
_cell.angle_alpha   90.00
_cell.angle_beta   90.00
_cell.angle_gamma   90.00
#
_symmetry.space_group_name_H-M   'P 1'
#
loop_
_entity.id
_entity.type
_entity.pdbx_description
1 polymer ?
#
loop_
_entity_poly.entity_id
_entity_poly.type
_entity_poly.pdbx_seq_one_letter_code
_entity_poly.pdbx_strand_id
1 'polypeptide(L)'
;MPRPADRSAPAGALALLLLAAGPAGAACTAPSPPPAAEKPAKPVLPPKPACLDAKAGCPGWEAYTYGDQIKAYNAQLGPFRTGAEAYAGKLKAFVDASVAYANCEMKTLQ
;
A
#
# COMPACT_ATOMS: atom_id res chain seq x y z
N MET A 1 29.83 27.76 66.97
CA MET A 1 30.71 27.21 65.90
C MET A 1 30.53 25.70 65.88
N PRO A 2 30.45 24.99 64.73
CA PRO A 2 30.52 25.47 63.35
C PRO A 2 29.26 25.16 62.47
N ARG A 3 29.15 25.87 61.35
CA ARG A 3 28.59 25.43 60.03
C ARG A 3 29.81 25.10 59.14
N PRO A 4 29.75 24.39 58.00
CA PRO A 4 28.67 24.30 57.01
C PRO A 4 28.22 22.81 56.82
N ALA A 5 27.69 22.27 55.71
CA ALA A 5 27.56 22.78 54.34
C ALA A 5 26.37 22.19 53.55
N ASP A 6 26.09 22.84 52.42
CA ASP A 6 25.17 22.47 51.35
C ASP A 6 25.74 21.32 50.49
N ARG A 7 24.87 20.45 49.94
CA ARG A 7 25.24 19.47 48.90
C ARG A 7 24.24 19.47 47.74
N SER A 8 24.14 20.63 47.09
CA SER A 8 23.59 20.78 45.75
C SER A 8 24.15 19.69 44.81
N ALA A 9 23.28 18.81 44.31
CA ALA A 9 23.65 17.78 43.34
C ALA A 9 23.90 18.40 41.95
N PRO A 10 24.90 17.94 41.19
CA PRO A 10 25.23 18.54 39.90
C PRO A 10 24.23 18.11 38.81
N ALA A 11 23.14 18.87 38.67
CA ALA A 11 22.17 18.71 37.57
C ALA A 11 22.79 18.84 36.16
N GLY A 12 24.00 19.40 36.04
CA GLY A 12 24.72 19.57 34.78
C GLY A 12 25.24 18.27 34.13
N ALA A 13 25.43 17.18 34.89
CA ALA A 13 25.98 15.94 34.33
C ALA A 13 25.02 15.23 33.36
N LEU A 14 23.70 15.32 33.60
CA LEU A 14 22.67 14.75 32.72
C LEU A 14 22.45 15.60 31.45
N ALA A 15 22.62 16.91 31.53
CA ALA A 15 22.45 17.81 30.39
C ALA A 15 23.52 17.60 29.30
N LEU A 16 24.75 17.27 29.69
CA LEU A 16 25.86 17.04 28.75
C LEU A 16 25.72 15.76 27.91
N LEU A 17 25.03 14.73 28.44
CA LEU A 17 24.80 13.47 27.70
C LEU A 17 23.73 13.61 26.60
N LEU A 18 22.82 14.57 26.72
CA LEU A 18 21.81 14.86 25.69
C LEU A 18 22.37 15.65 24.50
N LEU A 19 23.49 16.36 24.66
CA LEU A 19 24.18 17.06 23.56
C LEU A 19 25.09 16.15 22.71
N ALA A 20 25.38 14.93 23.17
CA ALA A 20 26.16 13.95 22.42
C ALA A 20 25.34 13.25 21.31
N ALA A 21 24.00 13.40 21.33
CA ALA A 21 23.14 13.07 20.20
C ALA A 21 23.26 14.17 19.12
N GLY A 22 24.44 14.25 18.49
CA GLY A 22 24.55 14.86 17.17
C GLY A 22 23.57 14.20 16.20
N PRO A 23 23.19 14.85 15.09
CA PRO A 23 22.23 14.29 14.16
C PRO A 23 22.77 12.97 13.61
N ALA A 24 22.28 11.85 14.15
CA ALA A 24 22.42 10.56 13.52
C ALA A 24 21.72 10.72 12.17
N GLY A 25 22.51 10.84 11.10
CA GLY A 25 22.00 10.95 9.74
C GLY A 25 21.13 9.73 9.50
N ALA A 26 19.81 9.93 9.55
CA ALA A 26 18.87 8.84 9.47
C ALA A 26 19.02 8.23 8.08
N ALA A 27 19.63 7.04 8.02
CA ALA A 27 19.87 6.34 6.78
C ALA A 27 18.54 6.25 6.02
N CYS A 28 18.52 6.84 4.82
CA CYS A 28 17.30 6.95 4.05
C CYS A 28 16.76 5.54 3.80
N THR A 29 15.54 5.28 4.28
CA THR A 29 14.98 3.93 4.22
C THR A 29 14.27 3.74 2.90
N ALA A 30 14.87 2.95 2.01
CA ALA A 30 14.26 2.59 0.73
C ALA A 30 12.94 1.82 0.98
N PRO A 31 11.81 2.24 0.38
CA PRO A 31 10.56 1.52 0.52
C PRO A 31 10.60 0.21 -0.28
N SER A 32 9.80 -0.78 0.16
CA SER A 32 9.60 -2.03 -0.59
C SER A 32 8.29 -1.97 -1.39
N PRO A 33 8.25 -2.42 -2.65
CA PRO A 33 7.02 -2.48 -3.43
C PRO A 33 6.01 -3.49 -2.85
N PRO A 34 4.70 -3.28 -3.03
CA PRO A 34 3.71 -4.28 -2.64
C PRO A 34 3.92 -5.59 -3.43
N PRO A 35 3.77 -6.77 -2.80
CA PRO A 35 3.99 -8.04 -3.47
C PRO A 35 3.03 -8.26 -4.64
N ALA A 36 3.56 -8.71 -5.79
CA ALA A 36 2.74 -9.00 -6.97
C ALA A 36 1.66 -10.06 -6.72
N ALA A 37 1.85 -10.95 -5.74
CA ALA A 37 0.86 -11.93 -5.30
C ALA A 37 -0.39 -11.32 -4.63
N GLU A 38 -0.31 -10.06 -4.14
CA GLU A 38 -1.47 -9.34 -3.62
C GLU A 38 -2.32 -8.68 -4.72
N LYS A 39 -1.83 -8.64 -5.97
CA LYS A 39 -2.56 -8.07 -7.10
C LYS A 39 -3.77 -8.96 -7.43
N PRO A 40 -5.02 -8.45 -7.37
CA PRO A 40 -6.19 -9.26 -7.68
C PRO A 40 -6.20 -9.77 -9.12
N ALA A 41 -6.55 -11.04 -9.30
CA ALA A 41 -6.81 -11.61 -10.60
C ALA A 41 -8.09 -11.01 -11.20
N LYS A 42 -8.02 -10.54 -12.45
CA LYS A 42 -9.18 -10.00 -13.17
C LYS A 42 -10.14 -11.15 -13.52
N PRO A 43 -11.44 -11.06 -13.19
CA PRO A 43 -12.46 -12.01 -13.64
C PRO A 43 -12.44 -12.18 -15.16
N VAL A 44 -12.55 -13.43 -15.62
CA VAL A 44 -12.63 -13.74 -17.05
C VAL A 44 -14.06 -13.56 -17.53
N LEU A 45 -14.27 -12.70 -18.53
CA LEU A 45 -15.58 -12.48 -19.12
C LEU A 45 -16.03 -13.75 -19.87
N PRO A 46 -17.23 -14.29 -19.62
CA PRO A 46 -17.77 -15.41 -20.38
C PRO A 46 -17.86 -15.09 -21.89
N PRO A 47 -17.50 -16.04 -22.78
CA PRO A 47 -17.62 -15.83 -24.21
C PRO A 47 -19.09 -15.71 -24.62
N LYS A 48 -19.43 -14.68 -25.40
CA LYS A 48 -20.78 -14.49 -25.93
C LYS A 48 -21.09 -15.60 -26.96
N PRO A 49 -22.15 -16.41 -26.78
CA PRO A 49 -22.52 -17.41 -27.77
C PRO A 49 -23.05 -16.76 -29.05
N ALA A 50 -22.64 -17.31 -30.20
CA ALA A 50 -22.97 -16.76 -31.52
C ALA A 50 -24.48 -16.71 -31.82
N CYS A 51 -25.27 -17.57 -31.18
CA CYS A 51 -26.73 -17.58 -31.33
C CYS A 51 -27.40 -16.28 -30.88
N LEU A 52 -26.78 -15.48 -30.00
CA LEU A 52 -27.36 -14.23 -29.50
C LEU A 52 -27.40 -13.12 -30.56
N ASP A 53 -26.57 -13.23 -31.60
CA ASP A 53 -26.54 -12.30 -32.74
C ASP A 53 -27.24 -12.88 -33.99
N ALA A 54 -27.72 -14.13 -33.92
CA ALA A 54 -28.41 -14.77 -35.03
C ALA A 54 -29.86 -14.28 -35.13
N LYS A 55 -30.34 -14.00 -36.37
CA LYS A 55 -31.75 -13.62 -36.61
C LYS A 55 -32.79 -14.66 -36.14
N ALA A 56 -32.39 -15.92 -36.00
CA ALA A 56 -33.24 -16.98 -35.47
C ALA A 56 -33.36 -16.98 -33.93
N GLY A 57 -32.53 -16.18 -33.23
CA GLY A 57 -32.38 -16.19 -31.78
C GLY A 57 -31.56 -17.38 -31.26
N CYS A 58 -31.35 -17.41 -29.94
CA CYS A 58 -30.77 -18.57 -29.27
C CYS A 58 -31.83 -19.63 -28.93
N PRO A 59 -31.46 -20.93 -29.01
CA PRO A 59 -32.07 -21.95 -28.18
C PRO A 59 -32.09 -21.51 -26.71
N GLY A 60 -33.21 -21.70 -26.02
CA GLY A 60 -33.40 -21.19 -24.66
C GLY A 60 -32.29 -21.62 -23.69
N TRP A 61 -31.82 -22.87 -23.78
CA TRP A 61 -30.79 -23.40 -22.89
C TRP A 61 -29.43 -22.69 -23.01
N GLU A 62 -29.01 -22.25 -24.22
CA GLU A 62 -27.79 -21.47 -24.40
C GLU A 62 -27.92 -20.06 -23.81
N ALA A 63 -29.07 -19.42 -24.04
CA ALA A 63 -29.36 -18.10 -23.49
C ALA A 63 -29.41 -18.11 -21.95
N TYR A 64 -30.05 -19.11 -21.34
CA TYR A 64 -30.08 -19.28 -19.89
C TYR A 64 -28.68 -19.55 -19.32
N THR A 65 -27.93 -20.48 -19.94
CA THR A 65 -26.58 -20.85 -19.52
C THR A 65 -25.63 -19.65 -19.56
N TYR A 66 -25.64 -18.87 -20.65
CA TYR A 66 -24.86 -17.63 -20.73
C TYR A 66 -25.33 -16.58 -19.71
N GLY A 67 -26.65 -16.45 -19.50
CA GLY A 67 -27.21 -15.57 -18.48
C GLY A 67 -26.69 -15.89 -17.07
N ASP A 68 -26.58 -17.17 -16.71
CA ASP A 68 -26.05 -17.60 -15.41
C ASP A 68 -24.54 -17.43 -15.29
N GLN A 69 -23.78 -17.68 -16.37
CA GLN A 69 -22.35 -17.34 -16.43
C GLN A 69 -22.11 -15.83 -16.23
N ILE A 70 -22.94 -14.97 -16.83
CA ILE A 70 -22.87 -13.51 -16.66
C ILE A 70 -23.25 -13.08 -15.25
N LYS A 71 -24.25 -13.70 -14.61
CA LYS A 71 -24.55 -13.46 -13.18
C LYS A 71 -23.34 -13.80 -12.29
N ALA A 72 -22.71 -14.96 -12.53
CA ALA A 72 -21.53 -15.39 -11.78
C ALA A 72 -20.32 -14.45 -11.99
N TYR A 73 -20.06 -14.02 -13.22
CA TYR A 73 -19.04 -13.01 -13.53
C TYR A 73 -19.33 -11.67 -12.82
N ASN A 74 -20.56 -11.18 -12.88
CA ASN A 74 -20.94 -9.91 -12.24
C ASN A 74 -20.77 -9.96 -10.71
N ALA A 75 -21.05 -11.10 -10.08
CA ALA A 75 -20.82 -11.30 -8.64
C ALA A 75 -19.33 -11.18 -8.25
N GLN A 76 -18.40 -11.50 -9.15
CA GLN A 76 -16.95 -11.37 -8.92
C GLN A 76 -16.44 -9.92 -9.07
N LEU A 77 -17.17 -9.06 -9.78
CA LEU A 77 -16.71 -7.69 -10.07
C LEU A 77 -16.63 -6.80 -8.82
N GLY A 78 -17.54 -6.93 -7.87
CA GLY A 78 -17.52 -6.17 -6.62
C GLY A 78 -16.24 -6.43 -5.80
N PRO A 79 -15.99 -7.69 -5.39
CA PRO A 79 -14.76 -8.08 -4.69
C PRO A 79 -13.48 -7.73 -5.47
N PHE A 80 -13.46 -7.94 -6.79
CA PHE A 80 -12.34 -7.56 -7.64
C PHE A 80 -12.06 -6.05 -7.59
N ARG A 81 -13.10 -5.21 -7.70
CA ARG A 81 -12.96 -3.75 -7.67
C ARG A 81 -12.36 -3.29 -6.34
N THR A 82 -12.92 -3.72 -5.22
CA THR A 82 -12.43 -3.35 -3.88
C THR A 82 -10.99 -3.82 -3.65
N GLY A 83 -10.63 -5.04 -4.07
CA GLY A 83 -9.25 -5.51 -4.01
C GLY A 83 -8.30 -4.67 -4.89
N ALA A 84 -8.74 -4.28 -6.09
CA ALA A 84 -7.93 -3.52 -7.03
C ALA A 84 -7.72 -2.07 -6.55
N GLU A 85 -8.75 -1.44 -5.98
CA GLU A 85 -8.69 -0.14 -5.31
C GLU A 85 -7.70 -0.18 -4.13
N ALA A 86 -7.74 -1.22 -3.29
CA ALA A 86 -6.81 -1.40 -2.17
C ALA A 86 -5.36 -1.60 -2.65
N TYR A 87 -5.13 -2.41 -3.68
CA TYR A 87 -3.79 -2.64 -4.24
C TYR A 87 -3.24 -1.37 -4.92
N ALA A 88 -4.08 -0.59 -5.60
CA ALA A 88 -3.71 0.71 -6.14
C ALA A 88 -3.33 1.71 -5.04
N GLY A 89 -4.03 1.68 -3.90
CA GLY A 89 -3.65 2.46 -2.70
C GLY A 89 -2.26 2.11 -2.17
N LYS A 90 -1.94 0.81 -2.06
CA LYS A 90 -0.60 0.34 -1.68
C LYS A 90 0.49 0.79 -2.67
N LEU A 91 0.22 0.72 -3.97
CA LEU A 91 1.13 1.21 -5.01
C LEU A 91 1.36 2.73 -4.89
N LYS A 92 0.32 3.52 -4.65
CA LYS A 92 0.47 4.97 -4.42
C LYS A 92 1.34 5.26 -3.20
N ALA A 93 1.10 4.59 -2.08
CA ALA A 93 1.91 4.76 -0.87
C ALA A 93 3.39 4.42 -1.12
N PHE A 94 3.67 3.36 -1.89
CA PHE A 94 5.04 3.01 -2.31
C PHE A 94 5.70 4.09 -3.18
N VAL A 95 4.97 4.68 -4.14
CA VAL A 95 5.48 5.78 -4.98
C VAL A 95 5.75 7.03 -4.14
N ASP A 96 4.82 7.42 -3.27
CA ASP A 96 4.97 8.59 -2.39
C ASP A 96 6.18 8.41 -1.43
N ALA A 97 6.36 7.21 -0.88
CA ALA A 97 7.53 6.86 -0.07
C ALA A 97 8.84 6.83 -0.88
N SER A 98 8.79 6.45 -2.16
CA SER A 98 9.96 6.44 -3.05
C SER A 98 10.45 7.86 -3.36
N VAL A 99 9.51 8.79 -3.53
CA VAL A 99 9.81 10.23 -3.65
C VAL A 99 10.39 10.78 -2.35
N ALA A 100 9.84 10.38 -1.19
CA ALA A 100 10.39 10.78 0.11
C ALA A 100 11.83 10.27 0.33
N TYR A 101 12.11 9.01 -0.06
CA TYR A 101 13.44 8.42 -0.04
C TYR A 101 14.42 9.18 -0.95
N ALA A 102 14.06 9.44 -2.21
CA ALA A 102 14.91 10.21 -3.13
C ALA A 102 15.22 11.63 -2.60
N ASN A 103 14.23 12.30 -2.00
CA ASN A 103 14.43 13.60 -1.36
C ASN A 103 15.27 13.54 -0.07
N CYS A 104 15.37 12.38 0.58
CA CYS A 104 16.28 12.15 1.70
C CYS A 104 17.72 11.99 1.18
N GLU A 105 17.94 11.13 0.18
CA GLU A 105 19.24 10.94 -0.47
C GLU A 105 19.80 12.26 -1.01
N MET A 106 18.98 13.06 -1.70
CA MET A 106 19.42 14.36 -2.21
C MET A 106 19.89 15.34 -1.12
N LYS A 107 19.49 15.18 0.15
CA LYS A 107 19.95 16.00 1.28
C LYS A 107 21.24 15.48 1.91
N THR A 108 21.60 14.22 1.72
CA THR A 108 22.90 13.68 2.19
C THR A 108 24.05 14.04 1.25
N LEU A 109 23.72 14.55 0.05
CA LEU A 109 24.65 15.01 -0.98
C LEU A 109 24.87 16.54 -0.99
N GLN A 110 24.30 17.28 -0.03
CA GLN A 110 24.37 18.75 0.12
C GLN A 110 25.18 19.15 1.36
#